data_AF-A0A7U7KER7-F1
#
_entry.id   AF-A0A7U7KER7-F1
#
_cell.length_a   1.000
_cell.length_b   1.000
_cell.length_c   1.000
_cell.angle_alpha   90.00
_cell.angle_beta   90.00
_cell.angle_gamma   90.00
#
_symmetry.space_group_name_H-M   'P 1'
#
loop_
_entity.id
_entity.type
_entity.pdbx_description
1 polymer ?
#
loop_
_entity_poly.entity_id
_entity_poly.type
_entity_poly.pdbx_seq_one_letter_code
_entity_poly.pdbx_strand_id
1 'polypeptide(L)'
;MNQKIQKRLEYLINQGEEISVQSYENTNGFMNFSQEAKDLYTQWLVSSKSLLKLICDDKKAIHYELFLSAENKVHSFETPPLILKRLISILKATLDDMNSGCLTSYKQLIQADVFDSELDQAKHFLESGYPVAAAVTAGVVLETSIEELCKNNGIDIFPPDSTKPKKLDVLNAALKNADIYNVLQQKKITTLADIRNNAAHGNTNQFTNEDVKDMIRDIERFLLEYTS
;
A
#
# COMPACT_ATOMS: atom_id res chain seq x y z
N MET A 1 -4.18 13.66 0.47
CA MET A 1 -3.23 13.18 -0.58
C MET A 1 -3.97 12.65 -1.81
N ASN A 2 -5.06 11.89 -1.64
CA ASN A 2 -5.82 11.25 -2.72
C ASN A 2 -6.33 12.21 -3.83
N GLN A 3 -6.93 13.36 -3.47
CA GLN A 3 -7.48 14.31 -4.46
C GLN A 3 -6.45 14.93 -5.44
N LYS A 4 -5.19 15.13 -5.04
CA LYS A 4 -4.17 15.70 -5.95
C LYS A 4 -3.71 14.68 -6.99
N ILE A 5 -3.58 13.42 -6.57
CA ILE A 5 -3.22 12.30 -7.44
C ILE A 5 -4.37 12.01 -8.41
N GLN A 6 -5.60 11.99 -7.92
CA GLN A 6 -6.81 11.83 -8.74
C GLN A 6 -6.90 12.90 -9.84
N LYS A 7 -6.79 14.19 -9.47
CA LYS A 7 -6.78 15.29 -10.46
C LYS A 7 -5.64 15.18 -11.48
N ARG A 8 -4.47 14.69 -11.06
CA ARG A 8 -3.35 14.47 -11.98
C ARG A 8 -3.61 13.30 -12.92
N LEU A 9 -4.27 12.25 -12.45
CA LEU A 9 -4.67 11.11 -13.28
C LEU A 9 -5.73 11.51 -14.31
N GLU A 10 -6.76 12.25 -13.89
CA GLU A 10 -7.78 12.87 -14.77
C GLU A 10 -7.13 13.74 -15.85
N TYR A 11 -6.18 14.60 -15.46
CA TYR A 11 -5.42 15.41 -16.41
C TYR A 11 -4.68 14.56 -17.44
N LEU A 12 -4.01 13.48 -17.02
CA LEU A 12 -3.29 12.60 -17.94
C LEU A 12 -4.24 11.83 -18.86
N ILE A 13 -5.40 11.42 -18.39
CA ILE A 13 -6.42 10.80 -19.24
C ILE A 13 -6.84 11.78 -20.35
N ASN A 14 -7.21 13.00 -19.98
CA ASN A 14 -7.62 14.04 -20.95
C ASN A 14 -6.49 14.36 -21.94
N GLN A 15 -5.25 14.53 -21.45
CA GLN A 15 -4.09 14.78 -22.30
C GLN A 15 -3.85 13.63 -23.29
N GLY A 16 -4.03 12.38 -22.86
CA GLY A 16 -3.91 11.21 -23.74
C GLY A 16 -4.98 11.21 -24.83
N GLU A 17 -6.22 11.57 -24.49
CA GLU A 17 -7.32 11.68 -25.46
C GLU A 17 -7.06 12.77 -26.49
N GLU A 18 -6.56 13.94 -26.07
CA GLU A 18 -6.16 15.03 -26.97
C GLU A 18 -5.05 14.61 -27.94
N ILE A 19 -4.06 13.85 -27.48
CA ILE A 19 -3.01 13.28 -28.35
C ILE A 19 -3.62 12.26 -29.32
N SER A 20 -4.56 11.43 -28.86
CA SER A 20 -5.19 10.41 -29.70
C SER A 20 -5.96 11.00 -30.88
N VAL A 21 -6.59 12.17 -30.72
CA VAL A 21 -7.34 12.84 -31.81
C VAL A 21 -6.39 13.42 -32.87
N GLN A 22 -5.12 13.67 -32.55
CA GLN A 22 -4.10 14.14 -33.49
C GLN A 22 -3.52 13.01 -34.38
N SER A 23 -4.08 11.80 -34.31
CA SER A 23 -3.68 10.71 -35.20
C SER A 23 -4.28 10.85 -36.60
N TYR A 24 -3.55 10.39 -37.61
CA TYR A 24 -3.96 10.40 -39.01
C TYR A 24 -3.70 9.05 -39.66
N GLU A 25 -4.47 8.71 -40.69
CA GLU A 25 -4.22 7.52 -41.50
C GLU A 25 -3.13 7.79 -42.53
N ASN A 26 -2.07 6.98 -42.52
CA ASN A 26 -0.98 7.11 -43.48
C ASN A 26 -1.34 6.46 -44.83
N THR A 27 -0.45 6.61 -45.82
CA THR A 27 -0.63 6.06 -47.19
C THR A 27 -0.80 4.54 -47.25
N ASN A 28 -0.43 3.83 -46.18
CA ASN A 28 -0.53 2.38 -46.08
C ASN A 28 -1.77 1.92 -45.29
N GLY A 29 -2.68 2.84 -44.95
CA GLY A 29 -3.91 2.56 -44.20
C GLY A 29 -3.73 2.40 -42.69
N PHE A 30 -2.55 2.74 -42.15
CA PHE A 30 -2.27 2.64 -40.72
C PHE A 30 -2.40 4.00 -40.02
N MET A 31 -3.02 4.00 -38.84
CA MET A 31 -3.04 5.17 -37.97
C MET A 31 -1.64 5.52 -37.47
N ASN A 32 -1.23 6.78 -37.59
CA ASN A 32 0.07 7.27 -37.13
C ASN A 32 -0.06 8.65 -36.47
N PHE A 33 1.00 9.09 -35.82
CA PHE A 33 1.12 10.43 -35.23
C PHE A 33 2.02 11.33 -36.07
N SER A 34 1.73 12.64 -36.06
CA SER A 34 2.68 13.65 -36.52
C SER A 34 3.94 13.64 -35.65
N GLN A 35 4.99 14.36 -36.05
CA GLN A 35 6.20 14.41 -35.25
C GLN A 35 5.94 15.06 -33.88
N GLU A 36 5.16 16.14 -33.86
CA GLU A 36 4.77 16.87 -32.66
C GLU A 36 3.94 15.98 -31.72
N ALA A 37 2.99 15.22 -32.27
CA ALA A 37 2.17 14.29 -31.49
C ALA A 37 2.98 13.12 -30.92
N LYS A 38 4.06 12.68 -31.58
CA LYS A 38 4.99 11.67 -31.02
C LYS A 38 5.76 12.18 -29.82
N ASP A 39 6.20 13.44 -29.86
CA ASP A 39 6.93 14.05 -28.75
C ASP A 39 6.01 14.21 -27.53
N LEU A 40 4.76 14.66 -27.75
CA LEU A 40 3.72 14.73 -26.72
C LEU A 40 3.38 13.34 -26.14
N TYR A 41 3.23 12.34 -27.01
CA TYR A 41 3.00 10.95 -26.59
C TYR A 41 4.11 10.44 -25.68
N THR A 42 5.37 10.74 -26.00
CA THR A 42 6.53 10.32 -25.20
C THR A 42 6.53 10.98 -23.82
N GLN A 43 6.25 12.29 -23.75
CA GLN A 43 6.14 13.02 -22.48
C GLN A 43 5.00 12.48 -21.61
N TRP A 44 3.84 12.23 -22.23
CA TRP A 44 2.66 11.67 -21.58
C TRP A 44 2.95 10.28 -21.00
N LEU A 45 3.64 9.44 -21.75
CA LEU A 45 3.99 8.09 -21.35
C LEU A 45 4.89 8.07 -20.10
N VAL A 46 5.93 8.91 -20.07
CA VAL A 46 6.81 9.05 -18.89
C VAL A 46 6.05 9.56 -17.68
N SER A 47 5.19 10.55 -17.87
CA SER A 47 4.35 11.12 -16.80
C SER A 47 3.38 10.09 -16.23
N SER A 48 2.75 9.29 -17.09
CA SER A 48 1.78 8.25 -16.71
C SER A 48 2.45 7.13 -15.92
N LYS A 49 3.60 6.64 -16.38
CA LYS A 49 4.39 5.63 -15.64
C LYS A 49 4.80 6.12 -14.26
N SER A 50 5.27 7.37 -14.18
CA SER A 50 5.71 7.96 -12.91
C SER A 50 4.57 8.09 -11.91
N LEU A 51 3.38 8.53 -12.37
CA LEU A 51 2.20 8.64 -11.52
C LEU A 51 1.69 7.27 -11.07
N LEU A 52 1.57 6.31 -11.99
CA LEU A 52 1.15 4.95 -11.65
C LEU A 52 2.09 4.34 -10.64
N LYS A 53 3.41 4.46 -10.83
CA LYS A 53 4.39 3.98 -9.85
C LYS A 53 4.23 4.61 -8.46
N LEU A 54 3.86 5.89 -8.39
CA LEU A 54 3.58 6.60 -7.13
C LEU A 54 2.27 6.13 -6.46
N ILE A 55 1.24 5.82 -7.25
CA ILE A 55 -0.02 5.25 -6.75
C ILE A 55 0.21 3.85 -6.15
N CYS A 56 1.18 3.14 -6.70
CA CYS A 56 1.34 1.71 -6.61
C CYS A 56 2.48 1.28 -5.66
N ASP A 57 2.71 2.03 -4.58
CA ASP A 57 3.89 1.90 -3.71
C ASP A 57 4.27 0.42 -3.46
N ASP A 58 5.44 0.05 -4.00
CA ASP A 58 6.04 -1.29 -4.04
C ASP A 58 5.38 -2.39 -4.92
N LYS A 59 6.02 -2.63 -6.09
CA LYS A 59 6.19 -3.89 -6.85
C LYS A 59 5.01 -4.81 -7.20
N LYS A 60 3.77 -4.56 -6.78
CA LYS A 60 2.64 -5.49 -7.02
C LYS A 60 1.34 -4.85 -7.48
N ALA A 61 1.34 -3.58 -7.85
CA ALA A 61 0.10 -3.00 -8.35
C ALA A 61 -0.16 -3.39 -9.79
N ILE A 62 -1.23 -4.16 -9.96
CA ILE A 62 -1.70 -4.69 -11.23
C ILE A 62 -1.83 -3.60 -12.32
N HIS A 63 -2.22 -2.37 -11.97
CA HIS A 63 -2.34 -1.26 -12.92
C HIS A 63 -1.02 -0.86 -13.57
N TYR A 64 0.06 -0.77 -12.79
CA TYR A 64 1.36 -0.37 -13.32
C TYR A 64 1.97 -1.49 -14.18
N GLU A 65 1.85 -2.74 -13.74
CA GLU A 65 2.31 -3.90 -14.51
C GLU A 65 1.53 -4.08 -15.82
N LEU A 66 0.20 -3.94 -15.77
CA LEU A 66 -0.65 -3.96 -16.96
C LEU A 66 -0.28 -2.82 -17.91
N PHE A 67 0.01 -1.61 -17.39
CA PHE A 67 0.45 -0.50 -18.22
C PHE A 67 1.77 -0.80 -18.95
N LEU A 68 2.77 -1.33 -18.24
CA LEU A 68 4.05 -1.72 -18.84
C LEU A 68 3.88 -2.85 -19.87
N SER A 69 3.06 -3.85 -19.57
CA SER A 69 2.73 -4.93 -20.51
C SER A 69 2.05 -4.39 -21.77
N ALA A 70 1.03 -3.54 -21.59
CA ALA A 70 0.23 -2.97 -22.66
C ALA A 70 0.95 -1.91 -23.50
N GLU A 71 2.07 -1.37 -23.03
CA GLU A 71 2.91 -0.48 -23.85
C GLU A 71 3.64 -1.25 -24.95
N ASN A 72 4.03 -2.49 -24.67
CA ASN A 72 4.76 -3.30 -25.62
C ASN A 72 3.87 -3.67 -26.82
N LYS A 73 4.48 -3.72 -28.00
CA LYS A 73 3.81 -4.21 -29.21
C LYS A 73 3.54 -5.69 -29.07
N VAL A 74 2.25 -6.05 -29.07
CA VAL A 74 1.78 -7.43 -29.03
C VAL A 74 1.68 -7.98 -30.46
N HIS A 75 1.42 -7.11 -31.45
CA HIS A 75 1.33 -7.49 -32.85
C HIS A 75 2.18 -6.59 -33.75
N SER A 76 2.71 -7.16 -34.85
CA SER A 76 3.64 -6.48 -35.78
C SER A 76 3.07 -5.21 -36.42
N PHE A 77 1.74 -5.10 -36.49
CA PHE A 77 1.03 -3.97 -37.12
C PHE A 77 0.51 -2.93 -36.13
N GLU A 78 0.79 -3.07 -34.83
CA GLU A 78 0.39 -2.07 -33.84
C GLU A 78 1.19 -0.77 -34.01
N THR A 79 0.44 0.33 -34.07
CA THR A 79 0.97 1.68 -34.17
C THR A 79 0.79 2.44 -32.86
N PRO A 80 1.59 3.50 -32.61
CA PRO A 80 1.49 4.28 -31.38
C PRO A 80 0.08 4.80 -31.05
N PRO A 81 -0.78 5.23 -32.02
CA PRO A 81 -2.15 5.60 -31.71
C PRO A 81 -3.01 4.46 -31.13
N LEU A 82 -2.83 3.23 -31.60
CA LEU A 82 -3.54 2.06 -31.07
C LEU A 82 -3.07 1.71 -29.65
N ILE A 83 -1.76 1.76 -29.43
CA ILE A 83 -1.15 1.53 -28.12
C ILE A 83 -1.64 2.61 -27.13
N LEU A 84 -1.64 3.89 -27.53
CA LEU A 84 -2.12 4.99 -26.70
C LEU A 84 -3.56 4.76 -26.22
N LYS A 85 -4.48 4.37 -27.11
CA LYS A 85 -5.88 4.08 -26.74
C LYS A 85 -5.97 3.02 -25.65
N ARG A 86 -5.20 1.93 -25.77
CA ARG A 86 -5.13 0.87 -24.76
C ARG A 86 -4.59 1.40 -23.43
N LEU A 87 -3.53 2.20 -23.46
CA LEU A 87 -2.92 2.77 -22.25
C LEU A 87 -3.86 3.76 -21.52
N ILE A 88 -4.62 4.56 -22.26
CA ILE A 88 -5.66 5.45 -21.69
C ILE A 88 -6.72 4.63 -20.95
N SER A 89 -7.17 3.50 -21.52
CA SER A 89 -8.15 2.63 -20.85
C SER A 89 -7.64 2.10 -19.50
N ILE A 90 -6.34 1.84 -19.37
CA ILE A 90 -5.74 1.42 -18.10
C ILE A 90 -5.77 2.57 -17.09
N LEU A 91 -5.42 3.80 -17.50
CA LEU A 91 -5.51 4.96 -16.62
C LEU A 91 -6.94 5.23 -16.15
N LYS A 92 -7.95 5.04 -17.02
CA LYS A 92 -9.37 5.14 -16.65
C LYS A 92 -9.76 4.08 -15.63
N ALA A 93 -9.37 2.83 -15.83
CA ALA A 93 -9.62 1.77 -14.86
C ALA A 93 -8.95 2.08 -13.50
N THR A 94 -7.72 2.61 -13.50
CA THR A 94 -7.06 3.06 -12.27
C THR A 94 -7.84 4.18 -11.58
N LEU A 95 -8.39 5.13 -12.34
CA LEU A 95 -9.22 6.21 -11.78
C LEU A 95 -10.51 5.67 -11.16
N ASP A 96 -11.16 4.70 -11.82
CA ASP A 96 -12.37 4.05 -11.31
C ASP A 96 -12.09 3.26 -10.02
N ASP A 97 -10.99 2.50 -9.97
CA ASP A 97 -10.56 1.75 -8.78
C ASP A 97 -10.11 2.67 -7.63
N MET A 98 -9.55 3.84 -7.95
CA MET A 98 -9.29 4.89 -6.97
C MET A 98 -10.59 5.47 -6.39
N ASN A 99 -11.54 5.80 -7.26
CA ASN A 99 -12.81 6.43 -6.88
C ASN A 99 -13.74 5.49 -6.11
N SER A 100 -13.68 4.19 -6.41
CA SER A 100 -14.46 3.16 -5.71
C SER A 100 -13.85 2.71 -4.39
N GLY A 101 -12.63 3.14 -4.05
CA GLY A 101 -11.91 2.68 -2.86
C GLY A 101 -11.31 1.28 -2.99
N CYS A 102 -11.35 0.69 -4.18
CA CYS A 102 -10.80 -0.63 -4.49
C CYS A 102 -9.29 -0.71 -4.19
N LEU A 103 -8.54 0.35 -4.52
CA LEU A 103 -7.09 0.40 -4.21
C LEU A 103 -6.79 0.35 -2.70
N THR A 104 -7.62 0.98 -1.88
CA THR A 104 -7.48 0.90 -0.41
C THR A 104 -7.76 -0.52 0.08
N SER A 105 -8.80 -1.16 -0.47
CA SER A 105 -9.15 -2.55 -0.15
C SER A 105 -8.04 -3.52 -0.53
N TYR A 106 -7.41 -3.35 -1.70
CA TYR A 106 -6.26 -4.18 -2.10
C TYR A 106 -5.05 -3.98 -1.18
N LYS A 107 -4.76 -2.74 -0.78
CA LYS A 107 -3.68 -2.47 0.17
C LYS A 107 -3.94 -3.21 1.49
N GLN A 108 -5.17 -3.15 2.01
CA GLN A 108 -5.57 -3.85 3.24
C GLN A 108 -5.43 -5.37 3.11
N LEU A 109 -5.87 -5.96 2.00
CA LEU A 109 -5.72 -7.40 1.74
C LEU A 109 -4.24 -7.83 1.67
N ILE A 110 -3.40 -7.09 0.95
CA ILE A 110 -1.97 -7.39 0.86
C ILE A 110 -1.30 -7.25 2.24
N GLN A 111 -1.70 -6.25 3.03
CA GLN A 111 -1.20 -6.09 4.40
C GLN A 111 -1.60 -7.25 5.30
N ALA A 112 -2.85 -7.72 5.21
CA ALA A 112 -3.32 -8.89 5.94
C ALA A 112 -2.47 -10.13 5.58
N ASP A 113 -2.25 -10.41 4.29
CA ASP A 113 -1.40 -11.52 3.84
C ASP A 113 0.04 -11.43 4.39
N VAL A 114 0.61 -10.23 4.43
CA VAL A 114 1.95 -10.00 5.00
C VAL A 114 1.96 -10.24 6.50
N PHE A 115 0.98 -9.69 7.24
CA PHE A 115 0.90 -9.89 8.69
C PHE A 115 0.71 -11.35 9.06
N ASP A 116 -0.14 -12.09 8.34
CA ASP A 116 -0.31 -13.53 8.55
C ASP A 116 1.02 -14.27 8.36
N SER A 117 1.77 -13.94 7.29
CA SER A 117 3.08 -14.54 7.04
C SER A 117 4.13 -14.22 8.13
N GLU A 118 4.12 -13.00 8.67
CA GLU A 118 5.03 -12.57 9.74
C GLU A 118 4.65 -13.22 11.09
N LEU A 119 3.35 -13.37 11.38
CA LEU A 119 2.88 -14.06 12.57
C LEU A 119 3.17 -15.57 12.50
N ASP A 120 3.05 -16.19 11.33
CA ASP A 120 3.47 -17.58 11.13
C ASP A 120 4.99 -17.74 11.30
N GLN A 121 5.79 -16.79 10.84
CA GLN A 121 7.21 -16.75 11.14
C GLN A 121 7.49 -16.62 12.65
N ALA A 122 6.73 -15.78 13.36
CA ALA A 122 6.84 -15.64 14.81
C ALA A 122 6.50 -16.96 15.53
N LYS A 123 5.46 -17.69 15.10
CA LYS A 123 5.13 -19.03 15.61
C LYS A 123 6.28 -20.00 15.40
N HIS A 124 6.85 -20.04 14.19
CA HIS A 124 7.99 -20.92 13.90
C HIS A 124 9.23 -20.61 14.75
N PHE A 125 9.53 -19.33 15.00
CA PHE A 125 10.60 -18.97 15.94
C PHE A 125 10.33 -19.48 17.34
N LEU A 126 9.09 -19.35 17.83
CA LEU A 126 8.72 -19.80 19.16
C LEU A 126 8.82 -21.33 19.30
N GLU A 127 8.30 -22.08 18.32
CA GLU A 127 8.40 -23.54 18.24
C GLU A 127 9.85 -24.02 18.18
N SER A 128 10.72 -23.23 17.53
CA SER A 128 12.14 -23.50 17.41
C SER A 128 12.96 -23.09 18.64
N GLY A 129 12.32 -22.58 19.70
CA GLY A 129 12.99 -22.18 20.95
C GLY A 129 13.61 -20.79 20.92
N TYR A 130 13.17 -19.90 20.03
CA TYR A 130 13.64 -18.52 19.91
C TYR A 130 12.55 -17.50 20.32
N PRO A 131 12.19 -17.40 21.62
CA PRO A 131 11.09 -16.56 22.07
C PRO A 131 11.34 -15.06 21.89
N VAL A 132 12.60 -14.62 21.94
CA VAL A 132 12.97 -13.22 21.65
C VAL A 132 12.68 -12.87 20.20
N ALA A 133 13.11 -13.72 19.26
CA ALA A 133 12.87 -13.50 17.83
C ALA A 133 11.37 -13.53 17.52
N ALA A 134 10.63 -14.46 18.12
CA ALA A 134 9.17 -14.54 18.00
C ALA A 134 8.49 -13.26 18.50
N ALA A 135 8.80 -12.81 19.72
CA ALA A 135 8.21 -11.61 20.32
C ALA A 135 8.55 -10.32 19.55
N VAL A 136 9.78 -10.19 19.05
CA VAL A 136 10.17 -9.04 18.21
C VAL A 136 9.40 -9.06 16.88
N THR A 137 9.31 -10.22 16.23
CA THR A 137 8.61 -10.38 14.93
C THR A 137 7.12 -10.05 15.07
N ALA A 138 6.43 -10.67 16.04
CA ALA A 138 5.03 -10.36 16.32
C ALA A 138 4.83 -8.90 16.76
N GLY A 139 5.81 -8.34 17.49
CA GLY A 139 5.80 -6.94 17.92
C GLY A 139 5.83 -5.95 16.76
N VAL A 140 6.52 -6.26 15.66
CA VAL A 140 6.53 -5.43 14.44
C VAL A 140 5.16 -5.42 13.77
N VAL A 141 4.49 -6.58 13.70
CA VAL A 141 3.10 -6.68 13.20
C VAL A 141 2.18 -5.78 14.00
N LEU A 142 2.24 -5.85 15.34
CA LEU A 142 1.44 -5.00 16.23
C LEU A 142 1.68 -3.50 15.99
N GLU A 143 2.95 -3.08 15.95
CA GLU A 143 3.32 -1.67 15.76
C GLU A 143 2.80 -1.13 14.42
N THR A 144 3.01 -1.90 13.34
CA THR A 144 2.55 -1.54 12.00
C THR A 144 1.03 -1.47 11.91
N SER A 145 0.33 -2.41 12.57
CA SER A 145 -1.13 -2.46 12.61
C SER A 145 -1.73 -1.25 13.33
N ILE A 146 -1.12 -0.84 14.46
CA ILE A 146 -1.54 0.34 15.21
C ILE A 146 -1.31 1.62 14.40
N GLU A 147 -0.16 1.74 13.71
CA GLU A 147 0.10 2.86 12.82
C GLU A 147 -0.91 2.95 11.67
N GLU A 148 -1.23 1.83 11.02
CA GLU A 148 -2.19 1.81 9.93
C GLU A 148 -3.60 2.14 10.41
N LEU A 149 -4.01 1.61 11.58
CA LEU A 149 -5.28 1.95 12.19
C LEU A 149 -5.37 3.46 12.51
N CYS A 150 -4.28 4.08 12.95
CA CYS A 150 -4.21 5.54 13.12
C CYS A 150 -4.42 6.27 11.79
N LYS A 151 -3.70 5.87 10.73
CA LYS A 151 -3.84 6.48 9.39
C LYS A 151 -5.26 6.39 8.86
N ASN A 152 -5.89 5.22 8.99
CA ASN A 152 -7.26 4.97 8.54
C ASN A 152 -8.30 5.83 9.27
N ASN A 153 -7.98 6.26 10.50
CA ASN A 153 -8.83 7.12 11.32
C ASN A 153 -8.37 8.59 11.36
N GLY A 154 -7.47 8.99 10.45
CA GLY A 154 -7.02 10.39 10.34
C GLY A 154 -6.17 10.87 11.52
N ILE A 155 -5.55 9.97 12.27
CA ILE A 155 -4.65 10.29 13.38
C ILE A 155 -3.22 10.40 12.85
N ASP A 156 -2.59 11.56 13.03
CA ASP A 156 -1.20 11.79 12.61
C ASP A 156 -0.24 10.87 13.38
N ILE A 157 0.49 10.03 12.64
CA ILE A 157 1.50 9.14 13.22
C ILE A 157 2.86 9.81 13.43
N PHE A 158 3.08 11.00 12.85
CA PHE A 158 4.33 11.76 12.99
C PHE A 158 4.14 12.97 13.91
N PRO A 159 5.14 13.33 14.73
CA PRO A 159 5.21 14.66 15.33
C PRO A 159 5.39 15.74 14.25
N PRO A 160 4.96 17.01 14.48
CA PRO A 160 5.03 18.08 13.48
C PRO A 160 6.41 18.29 12.84
N ASP A 161 7.48 18.10 13.63
CA ASP A 161 8.87 18.38 13.22
C ASP A 161 9.75 17.13 13.14
N SER A 162 9.17 15.94 12.92
CA SER A 162 9.91 14.67 12.93
C SER A 162 9.46 13.72 11.82
N THR A 163 10.42 13.07 11.17
CA THR A 163 10.18 11.93 10.26
C THR A 163 10.13 10.59 10.97
N LYS A 164 10.40 10.54 12.28
CA LYS A 164 10.23 9.35 13.10
C LYS A 164 8.78 9.25 13.59
N PRO A 165 8.13 8.08 13.44
CA PRO A 165 6.80 7.85 14.01
C PRO A 165 6.75 8.09 15.53
N LYS A 166 5.57 8.46 16.02
CA LYS A 166 5.27 8.48 17.45
C LYS A 166 5.40 7.06 18.00
N LYS A 167 5.79 6.96 19.27
CA LYS A 167 5.90 5.68 19.96
C LYS A 167 4.55 4.97 20.05
N LEU A 168 4.58 3.64 20.10
CA LEU A 168 3.39 2.77 20.14
C LEU A 168 2.42 3.11 21.30
N ASP A 169 2.94 3.48 22.47
CA ASP A 169 2.14 3.91 23.63
C ASP A 169 1.35 5.21 23.36
N VAL A 170 1.97 6.16 22.66
CA VAL A 170 1.33 7.42 22.25
C VAL A 170 0.23 7.15 21.22
N LEU A 171 0.49 6.28 20.24
CA LEU A 171 -0.50 5.91 19.22
C LEU A 171 -1.67 5.14 19.83
N ASN A 172 -1.40 4.18 20.72
CA ASN A 172 -2.42 3.43 21.47
C ASN A 172 -3.34 4.36 22.28
N ALA A 173 -2.77 5.34 22.99
CA ALA A 173 -3.54 6.34 23.70
C ALA A 173 -4.38 7.22 22.76
N ALA A 174 -3.85 7.60 21.60
CA ALA A 174 -4.57 8.39 20.61
C ALA A 174 -5.79 7.64 20.06
N LEU A 175 -5.65 6.36 19.73
CA LEU A 175 -6.75 5.52 19.25
C LEU A 175 -7.88 5.38 20.28
N LYS A 176 -7.53 5.13 21.54
CA LYS A 176 -8.52 5.13 22.63
C LYS A 176 -9.20 6.50 22.75
N ASN A 177 -8.44 7.59 22.76
CA ASN A 177 -9.00 8.95 22.94
C ASN A 177 -9.87 9.41 21.76
N ALA A 178 -9.68 8.82 20.58
CA ALA A 178 -10.54 8.98 19.42
C ALA A 178 -11.72 8.00 19.39
N ASP A 179 -11.95 7.26 20.49
CA ASP A 179 -13.00 6.24 20.65
C ASP A 179 -12.99 5.12 19.58
N ILE A 180 -11.82 4.85 18.98
CA ILE A 180 -11.66 3.73 18.03
C ILE A 180 -11.76 2.39 18.75
N TYR A 181 -11.24 2.32 19.98
CA TYR A 181 -11.49 1.21 20.89
C TYR A 181 -11.55 1.68 22.35
N ASN A 182 -12.09 0.80 23.20
CA ASN A 182 -12.27 1.08 24.61
C ASN A 182 -10.96 0.91 25.43
N VAL A 183 -11.04 1.30 26.71
CA VAL A 183 -9.91 1.22 27.67
C VAL A 183 -9.42 -0.22 27.88
N LEU A 184 -10.30 -1.23 27.77
CA LEU A 184 -9.90 -2.62 27.92
C LEU A 184 -8.95 -3.02 26.79
N GLN A 185 -9.28 -2.66 25.55
CA GLN A 185 -8.41 -2.92 24.40
C GLN A 185 -7.08 -2.16 24.53
N GLN A 186 -7.12 -0.89 24.96
CA GLN A 186 -5.91 -0.09 25.21
C GLN A 186 -4.93 -0.82 26.15
N LYS A 187 -5.44 -1.39 27.26
CA LYS A 187 -4.63 -2.13 28.23
C LYS A 187 -4.04 -3.41 27.65
N LYS A 188 -4.80 -4.15 26.83
CA LYS A 188 -4.28 -5.33 26.12
C LYS A 188 -3.10 -4.94 25.24
N ILE A 189 -3.24 -3.90 24.41
CA ILE A 189 -2.16 -3.41 23.55
C ILE A 189 -0.93 -2.98 24.37
N THR A 190 -1.12 -2.34 25.53
CA THR A 190 -0.02 -2.01 26.45
C THR A 190 0.74 -3.26 26.90
N THR A 191 0.05 -4.33 27.30
CA THR A 191 0.70 -5.58 27.69
C THR A 191 1.51 -6.20 26.55
N LEU A 192 0.97 -6.21 25.33
CA LEU A 192 1.68 -6.72 24.15
C LEU A 192 2.92 -5.88 23.82
N ALA A 193 2.80 -4.55 23.94
CA ALA A 193 3.90 -3.62 23.74
C ALA A 193 5.03 -3.83 24.77
N ASP A 194 4.69 -4.15 26.02
CA ASP A 194 5.66 -4.42 27.08
C ASP A 194 6.45 -5.72 26.81
N ILE A 195 5.80 -6.79 26.33
CA ILE A 195 6.48 -8.04 25.92
C ILE A 195 7.48 -7.74 24.80
N ARG A 196 7.02 -7.05 23.74
CA ARG A 196 7.86 -6.63 22.60
C ARG A 196 9.06 -5.80 23.07
N ASN A 197 8.84 -4.81 23.93
CA ASN A 197 9.91 -3.93 24.42
C ASN A 197 10.95 -4.69 25.23
N ASN A 198 10.51 -5.58 26.13
CA ASN A 198 11.43 -6.43 26.88
C ASN A 198 12.23 -7.36 25.96
N ALA A 199 11.60 -7.96 24.95
CA ALA A 199 12.30 -8.79 23.98
C ALA A 199 13.34 -7.99 23.18
N ALA A 200 12.97 -6.81 22.65
CA ALA A 200 13.86 -5.95 21.88
C ALA A 200 15.06 -5.41 22.69
N HIS A 201 14.92 -5.30 24.02
CA HIS A 201 15.99 -4.90 24.93
C HIS A 201 16.73 -6.07 25.58
N GLY A 202 16.40 -7.32 25.26
CA GLY A 202 17.07 -8.51 25.80
C GLY A 202 16.68 -8.89 27.23
N ASN A 203 15.58 -8.33 27.76
CA ASN A 203 15.09 -8.59 29.11
C ASN A 203 14.27 -9.89 29.17
N THR A 204 14.88 -11.03 28.83
CA THR A 204 14.18 -12.33 28.68
C THR A 204 13.55 -12.87 29.96
N ASN A 205 13.92 -12.34 31.12
CA ASN A 205 13.35 -12.75 32.42
C ASN A 205 12.00 -12.06 32.73
N GLN A 206 11.54 -11.14 31.87
CA GLN A 206 10.31 -10.37 32.06
C GLN A 206 9.11 -10.97 31.33
N PHE A 207 9.31 -12.05 30.57
CA PHE A 207 8.25 -12.74 29.83
C PHE A 207 8.60 -14.22 29.67
N THR A 208 7.57 -15.03 29.45
CA THR A 208 7.67 -16.48 29.25
C THR A 208 7.33 -16.86 27.81
N ASN A 209 7.61 -18.11 27.43
CA ASN A 209 7.18 -18.62 26.12
C ASN A 209 5.66 -18.60 25.96
N GLU A 210 4.90 -18.82 27.06
CA GLU A 210 3.44 -18.75 26.99
C GLU A 210 2.96 -17.31 26.80
N ASP A 211 3.63 -16.32 27.41
CA ASP A 211 3.31 -14.90 27.17
C ASP A 211 3.52 -14.53 25.70
N VAL A 212 4.56 -15.05 25.03
CA VAL A 212 4.81 -14.81 23.60
C VAL A 212 3.77 -15.53 22.73
N LYS A 213 3.38 -16.74 23.10
CA LYS A 213 2.31 -17.48 22.42
C LYS A 213 0.97 -16.76 22.50
N ASP A 214 0.61 -16.30 23.70
CA ASP A 214 -0.58 -15.48 23.94
C ASP A 214 -0.50 -14.15 23.21
N MET A 215 0.69 -13.53 23.15
CA MET A 215 0.93 -12.32 22.37
C MET A 215 0.59 -12.51 20.89
N ILE A 216 1.09 -13.58 20.25
CA ILE A 216 0.79 -13.88 18.84
C ILE A 216 -0.72 -14.04 18.64
N ARG A 217 -1.38 -14.87 19.45
CA ARG A 217 -2.84 -15.09 19.36
C ARG A 217 -3.64 -13.80 19.55
N ASP A 218 -3.22 -12.97 20.50
CA ASP A 218 -3.94 -11.74 20.82
C ASP A 218 -3.74 -10.66 19.75
N ILE A 219 -2.62 -10.68 19.02
CA ILE A 219 -2.39 -9.85 17.82
C ILE A 219 -3.25 -10.33 16.66
N GLU A 220 -3.34 -11.65 16.41
CA GLU A 220 -4.24 -12.20 15.37
C GLU A 220 -5.69 -11.77 15.62
N ARG A 221 -6.16 -11.87 16.88
CA ARG A 221 -7.50 -11.40 17.25
C ARG A 221 -7.66 -9.89 17.04
N PHE A 222 -6.65 -9.10 17.36
CA PHE A 222 -6.70 -7.65 17.14
C PHE A 222 -6.83 -7.30 15.64
N LEU A 223 -6.07 -7.98 14.77
CA LEU A 223 -6.15 -7.80 13.32
C LEU A 223 -7.55 -8.10 12.76
N LEU A 224 -8.16 -9.18 13.23
CA LEU A 224 -9.53 -9.57 12.86
C LEU A 224 -10.58 -8.55 13.31
N GLU A 225 -10.37 -7.87 14.44
CA GLU A 225 -11.33 -6.90 14.98
C GLU A 225 -11.18 -5.49 14.39
N TYR A 226 -9.95 -5.08 14.02
CA TYR A 226 -9.66 -3.67 13.72
C TYR A 226 -8.97 -3.40 12.37
N THR A 227 -8.49 -4.42 11.66
CA THR A 227 -7.71 -4.25 10.43
C THR A 227 -8.38 -4.87 9.19
N SER A 228 -9.54 -5.49 9.39
CA SER A 228 -10.40 -6.05 8.33
C SER A 228 -11.34 -5.01 7.72
#